data_AF-R0MFM5-F1
#
_entry.id   AF-R0MFM5-F1
#
_cell.length_a   1.000
_cell.length_b   1.000
_cell.length_c   1.000
_cell.angle_alpha   90.00
_cell.angle_beta   90.00
_cell.angle_gamma   90.00
#
_symmetry.space_group_name_H-M   'P 1'
#
loop_
_entity.id
_entity.type
_entity.pdbx_description
1 polymer ?
#
loop_
_entity_poly.entity_id
_entity_poly.type
_entity_poly.pdbx_seq_one_letter_code
_entity_poly.pdbx_strand_id
1 'polypeptide(L)' 'MHRYSSRTPFTKSDEFFIDSPLDFLIVKDDDFKISKCHKTNTTVFTIPDFAKSKEIVVLDGMNCTPLKLDVDSLN' A
#
# COMPACT_ATOMS: atom_id res chain seq x y z
N MET A 1 -36.49 -1.22 -12.33
CA MET A 1 -35.95 -1.98 -11.17
C MET A 1 -34.64 -2.63 -11.57
N HIS A 2 -33.51 -2.00 -11.26
CA HIS A 2 -32.19 -2.61 -11.48
C HIS A 2 -31.91 -3.58 -10.35
N ARG A 3 -31.87 -4.87 -10.67
CA ARG A 3 -31.47 -5.93 -9.74
C ARG A 3 -29.98 -5.74 -9.42
N TYR A 4 -29.69 -5.41 -8.17
CA TYR A 4 -28.35 -5.61 -7.62
C TYR A 4 -28.04 -7.11 -7.72
N SER A 5 -27.08 -7.47 -8.57
CA SER A 5 -26.51 -8.81 -8.58
C SER A 5 -25.79 -9.01 -7.25
N SER A 6 -26.39 -9.76 -6.34
CA SER A 6 -25.77 -10.23 -5.11
C SER A 6 -24.56 -11.08 -5.48
N ARG A 7 -23.37 -10.47 -5.55
CA ARG A 7 -22.12 -11.22 -5.66
C ARG A 7 -22.06 -12.15 -4.45
N THR A 8 -22.04 -13.44 -4.69
CA THR A 8 -21.78 -14.44 -3.66
C THR A 8 -20.46 -14.08 -2.95
N PRO A 9 -20.39 -14.12 -1.61
CA PRO A 9 -19.13 -13.94 -0.90
C PRO A 9 -18.12 -14.95 -1.41
N PHE A 10 -16.87 -14.50 -1.55
CA PHE A 10 -15.72 -15.32 -1.85
C PHE A 10 -15.72 -16.57 -0.95
N THR A 11 -15.64 -17.76 -1.56
CA THR A 11 -15.45 -19.00 -0.82
C THR A 11 -13.96 -19.08 -0.42
N LYS A 12 -13.57 -19.88 0.59
CA LYS A 12 -12.17 -19.94 1.08
C LYS A 12 -11.10 -20.21 -0.01
N SER A 13 -11.51 -20.63 -1.20
CA SER A 13 -10.65 -20.83 -2.37
C SER A 13 -10.35 -19.56 -3.18
N ASP A 14 -11.03 -18.45 -2.87
CA ASP A 14 -10.86 -17.13 -3.48
C ASP A 14 -10.02 -16.19 -2.60
N GLU A 15 -9.14 -16.74 -1.76
CA GLU A 15 -8.09 -15.95 -1.13
C GLU A 15 -7.20 -15.37 -2.24
N PHE A 16 -6.83 -14.08 -2.12
CA PHE A 16 -5.84 -13.48 -3.01
C PHE A 16 -4.46 -14.06 -2.69
N PHE A 17 -4.17 -15.23 -3.26
CA PHE A 17 -2.88 -15.85 -3.14
C PHE A 17 -1.88 -15.11 -4.02
N ILE A 18 -0.79 -14.70 -3.39
CA ILE A 18 0.41 -14.26 -4.10
C ILE A 18 1.21 -15.53 -4.36
N ASP A 19 1.13 -16.03 -5.59
CA ASP A 19 1.78 -17.27 -6.05
C ASP A 19 3.23 -17.07 -6.52
N SER A 20 3.64 -15.81 -6.62
CA SER A 20 4.93 -15.39 -7.16
C SER A 20 5.72 -14.59 -6.11
N PRO A 21 7.06 -14.70 -6.07
CA PRO A 21 7.88 -13.93 -5.16
C PRO A 21 7.72 -12.43 -5.43
N LEU A 22 7.49 -11.65 -4.37
CA LEU A 22 7.44 -10.20 -4.44
C LEU A 22 8.76 -9.60 -3.94
N ASP A 23 9.36 -8.73 -4.73
CA ASP A 23 10.48 -7.90 -4.29
C ASP A 23 10.02 -6.87 -3.25
N PHE A 24 8.84 -6.28 -3.48
CA PHE A 24 8.23 -5.35 -2.54
C PHE A 24 6.70 -5.40 -2.51
N LEU A 25 6.12 -4.90 -1.43
CA LEU A 25 4.68 -4.73 -1.21
C LEU A 25 4.44 -3.31 -0.66
N ILE A 26 3.47 -2.59 -1.22
CA ILE A 26 3.05 -1.27 -0.73
C ILE A 26 1.71 -1.42 -0.01
N VAL A 27 1.65 -0.96 1.23
CA VAL A 27 0.45 -0.98 2.08
C VAL A 27 0.13 0.45 2.49
N LYS A 28 -1.14 0.81 2.44
CA LYS A 28 -1.63 2.08 2.99
C LYS A 28 -2.04 1.88 4.44
N ASP A 29 -1.48 2.66 5.35
CA ASP A 29 -1.82 2.64 6.79
C ASP A 29 -1.69 4.05 7.38
N ASP A 30 -1.67 4.23 8.70
CA ASP A 30 -1.56 5.54 9.34
C ASP A 30 -0.11 6.04 9.50
N ASP A 31 0.88 5.14 9.58
CA ASP A 31 2.28 5.48 9.83
C ASP A 31 3.22 5.07 8.69
N PHE A 32 4.21 5.91 8.39
CA PHE A 32 5.28 5.54 7.47
C PHE A 32 6.22 4.52 8.12
N LYS A 33 6.39 3.36 7.46
CA LYS A 33 7.28 2.30 7.94
C LYS A 33 7.85 1.49 6.79
N ILE A 34 9.11 1.09 6.93
CA ILE A 34 9.74 0.11 6.06
C ILE A 34 10.05 -1.13 6.89
N SER A 35 9.63 -2.29 6.42
CA SER A 35 9.93 -3.57 7.08
C SER A 35 10.28 -4.64 6.06
N LYS A 36 10.91 -5.72 6.51
CA LYS A 36 11.31 -6.83 5.64
C LYS A 36 10.65 -8.12 6.10
N CYS A 37 9.92 -8.78 5.22
CA CYS A 37 9.41 -10.12 5.48
C CYS A 37 10.56 -11.13 5.34
N HIS A 38 11.08 -11.66 6.45
CA HIS A 38 12.23 -12.56 6.43
C HIS A 38 11.98 -13.87 5.66
N LYS A 39 10.73 -14.32 5.57
CA LYS A 39 10.37 -15.58 4.88
C LYS A 39 10.44 -15.45 3.36
N THR A 40 10.04 -14.31 2.81
CA THR A 40 9.95 -14.07 1.37
C THR A 40 10.99 -13.10 0.85
N ASN A 41 11.82 -12.52 1.74
CA ASN A 41 12.72 -11.40 1.46
C ASN A 41 12.05 -10.13 0.89
N THR A 42 10.72 -10.08 0.88
CA THR A 42 9.92 -8.95 0.41
C THR A 42 10.10 -7.74 1.31
N THR A 43 10.35 -6.57 0.72
CA THR A 43 10.30 -5.29 1.43
C THR A 43 8.87 -4.77 1.48
N VAL A 44 8.37 -4.45 2.66
CA VAL A 44 7.03 -3.87 2.84
C VAL A 44 7.18 -2.38 3.14
N PHE A 45 6.61 -1.55 2.27
CA PHE A 45 6.49 -0.11 2.45
C PHE A 45 5.09 0.22 2.93
N THR A 46 4.98 0.70 4.17
CA THR A 46 3.75 1.25 4.72
C THR A 46 3.75 2.76 4.50
N ILE A 47 2.75 3.27 3.79
CA ILE A 47 2.65 4.67 3.40
C ILE A 47 1.40 5.30 4.04
N PRO A 48 1.54 6.44 4.73
CA PRO A 48 0.42 7.12 5.35
C PRO A 48 -0.57 7.69 4.33
N ASP A 49 -1.82 7.91 4.74
CA ASP A 49 -2.78 8.64 3.90
C ASP A 49 -2.29 10.08 3.66
N PHE A 50 -2.10 10.44 2.39
CA PHE A 50 -1.67 11.78 1.98
C PHE A 50 -2.56 12.90 2.55
N ALA A 51 -3.87 12.68 2.66
CA ALA A 51 -4.77 13.70 3.20
C ALA A 51 -4.46 14.05 4.67
N LYS A 52 -3.93 13.08 5.43
CA LYS A 52 -3.53 13.24 6.83
C LYS A 52 -2.08 13.69 6.98
N SER A 53 -1.14 13.06 6.28
CA SER A 53 0.30 13.30 6.46
C SER A 53 0.83 14.45 5.61
N LYS A 54 0.20 14.72 4.46
CA LYS A 54 0.73 15.56 3.37
C LYS A 54 2.12 15.08 2.90
N GLU A 55 2.39 13.79 3.04
CA GLU A 55 3.66 13.17 2.65
C GLU A 55 3.52 12.37 1.36
N ILE A 56 4.46 12.57 0.44
CA ILE A 56 4.66 11.72 -0.73
C ILE A 56 5.90 10.88 -0.49
N VAL A 57 5.84 9.62 -0.87
CA VAL A 57 6.98 8.72 -0.79
C VAL A 57 7.52 8.46 -2.19
N VAL A 58 8.77 8.84 -2.43
CA VAL A 58 9.48 8.52 -3.68
C VAL A 58 10.22 7.20 -3.50
N LEU A 59 9.90 6.24 -4.36
CA LEU A 59 10.55 4.93 -4.42
C LEU A 59 11.53 4.91 -5.60
N ASP A 60 12.82 4.81 -5.30
CA ASP A 60 13.89 4.63 -6.29
C ASP A 60 14.54 3.26 -6.05
N GLY A 61 14.01 2.24 -6.74
CA GLY A 61 14.32 0.84 -6.45
C GLY A 61 13.93 0.47 -5.02
N MET A 62 14.93 0.11 -4.21
CA MET A 62 14.75 -0.24 -2.79
C MET A 62 14.97 0.95 -1.84
N ASN A 63 15.43 2.09 -2.38
CA ASN A 63 15.58 3.31 -1.61
C ASN A 63 14.24 4.05 -1.56
N CYS A 64 14.01 4.69 -0.42
CA CYS A 64 12.75 5.37 -0.15
C CYS A 64 13.03 6.69 0.56
N THR A 65 12.45 7.78 0.06
CA THR A 65 12.56 9.11 0.67
C THR A 65 11.16 9.69 0.86
N PRO A 66 10.69 9.85 2.11
CA PRO A 66 9.46 10.59 2.39
C PRO A 66 9.72 12.09 2.19
N LEU A 67 8.85 12.73 1.42
CA LEU A 67 8.86 14.16 1.13
C LEU A 67 7.57 14.76 1.67
N LYS A 68 7.70 15.69 2.61
CA LYS A 68 6.56 16.45 3.12
C LYS A 68 6.25 17.58 2.15
N LEU A 69 5.04 17.57 1.59
CA LEU A 69 4.57 18.67 0.77
C LEU A 69 3.91 19.70 1.67
N ASP A 70 4.40 20.94 1.57
CA ASP A 70 3.68 22.09 2.08
C ASP A 70 2.67 22.51 1.01
N VAL A 71 1.47 21.93 1.09
CA VAL A 71 0.38 22.18 0.13
C VAL A 71 -0.37 23.46 0.48
N ASP A 72 -0.16 24.01 1.69
CA ASP A 72 -0.82 25.22 2.17
C ASP A 72 -0.18 26.49 1.60
N SER A 73 1.06 26.42 1.12
CA SER A 73 1.78 27.52 0.47
C SER A 73 1.54 27.63 -1.05
N LEU A 74 0.68 26.78 -1.62
CA LEU A 74 0.33 26.79 -3.05
C LEU A 74 -0.93 27.62 -3.38
N ASN A 75 -1.56 28.25 -2.38
CA ASN A 75 -2.71 29.17 -2.51
C ASN A 75 -2.30 30.61 -2.19
#